data_AF-A0A940UHN4-F1
#
_entry.id   AF-A0A940UHN4-F1
#
_cell.length_a   1.000
_cell.length_b   1.000
_cell.length_c   1.000
_cell.angle_alpha   90.00
_cell.angle_beta   90.00
_cell.angle_gamma   90.00
#
_symmetry.space_group_name_H-M   'P 1'
#
loop_
_entity.id
_entity.type
_entity.pdbx_description
1 polymer ?
#
loop_
_entity_poly.entity_id
_entity_poly.type
_entity_poly.pdbx_seq_one_letter_code
_entity_poly.pdbx_strand_id
1 'polypeptide(L)'
;TWARLDRFLAPVKGTIINWSFCVFTYTVVGLNREIFLHNPASLISVAIIATLSMFLLGWGIERVARFLKLSDEVTTSLVLLGTLKNYGIAGGIALTLFSKEAAMPSTVSAVIMILFIIWLEYRKRPKTVLAG
;
A
#
# COMPACT_ATOMS: atom_id res chain seq x y z
N THR A 1 18.20 27.75 0.84
CA THR A 1 18.98 26.55 0.43
C THR A 1 18.09 25.34 0.15
N TRP A 2 17.13 25.01 1.03
CA TRP A 2 16.16 23.92 0.85
C TRP A 2 15.25 24.03 -0.39
N ALA A 3 14.73 25.23 -0.69
CA ALA A 3 13.84 25.46 -1.84
C ALA A 3 14.48 25.26 -3.23
N ARG A 4 15.82 25.24 -3.32
CA ARG A 4 16.56 25.00 -4.57
C ARG A 4 16.77 23.50 -4.81
N LEU A 5 17.00 22.76 -3.73
CA LEU A 5 17.10 21.30 -3.73
C LEU A 5 15.76 20.67 -4.09
N ASP A 6 14.68 21.18 -3.51
CA ASP A 6 13.33 20.69 -3.75
C ASP A 6 12.91 20.85 -5.22
N ARG A 7 13.29 21.97 -5.85
CA ARG A 7 13.06 22.21 -7.29
C ARG A 7 13.84 21.25 -8.20
N PHE A 8 15.02 20.81 -7.79
CA PHE A 8 15.84 19.87 -8.55
C PHE A 8 15.39 18.43 -8.37
N LEU A 9 14.92 18.08 -7.17
CA LEU A 9 14.43 16.75 -6.82
C LEU A 9 12.98 16.50 -7.24
N ALA A 10 12.14 17.54 -7.33
CA ALA A 10 10.74 17.43 -7.71
C ALA A 10 10.48 16.58 -8.98
N PRO A 11 11.19 16.77 -10.11
CA PRO A 11 10.93 15.98 -11.32
C PRO A 11 11.41 14.52 -11.23
N VAL A 12 12.48 14.24 -10.48
CA VAL A 12 13.06 12.89 -10.37
C VAL A 12 12.50 12.08 -9.20
N LYS A 13 11.89 12.74 -8.20
CA LYS A 13 11.32 12.11 -7.01
C LYS A 13 10.33 11.01 -7.35
N GLY A 14 9.42 11.25 -8.29
CA GLY A 14 8.44 10.26 -8.73
C GLY A 14 9.10 9.02 -9.32
N THR A 15 10.06 9.21 -10.22
CA THR A 15 10.82 8.13 -10.86
C THR A 15 11.60 7.31 -9.85
N ILE A 16 12.30 7.96 -8.90
CA ILE A 16 13.06 7.29 -7.85
C ILE A 16 12.15 6.44 -6.95
N ILE A 17 11.00 6.98 -6.54
CA ILE A 17 10.02 6.25 -5.74
C ILE A 17 9.54 5.02 -6.51
N ASN A 18 9.18 5.19 -7.79
CA ASN A 18 8.64 4.10 -8.59
C ASN A 18 9.67 2.97 -8.81
N TRP A 19 10.94 3.32 -9.08
CA TRP A 19 12.01 2.34 -9.19
C TRP A 19 12.31 1.62 -7.88
N SER A 20 12.37 2.38 -6.77
CA SER A 20 12.56 1.80 -5.43
C SER A 20 11.44 0.79 -5.12
N PHE A 21 10.23 1.12 -5.54
CA PHE A 21 9.07 0.28 -5.34
C PHE A 21 9.05 -0.96 -6.22
N CYS A 22 9.52 -0.83 -7.47
CA CYS A 22 9.71 -1.95 -8.38
C CYS A 22 10.72 -2.95 -7.81
N VAL A 23 11.89 -2.46 -7.39
CA VAL A 23 12.94 -3.29 -6.77
C VAL A 23 12.42 -3.95 -5.49
N PHE A 24 11.78 -3.17 -4.60
CA PHE A 24 11.20 -3.70 -3.37
C PHE A 24 10.19 -4.82 -3.65
N THR A 25 9.22 -4.57 -4.53
CA THR A 25 8.17 -5.55 -4.88
C THR A 25 8.79 -6.80 -5.50
N TYR A 26 9.76 -6.65 -6.40
CA TYR A 26 10.47 -7.77 -7.02
C TYR A 26 11.24 -8.61 -6.00
N THR A 27 12.00 -7.97 -5.11
CA THR A 27 12.74 -8.65 -4.05
C THR A 27 11.80 -9.40 -3.11
N VAL A 28 10.72 -8.75 -2.70
CA VAL A 28 9.72 -9.30 -1.79
C VAL A 28 8.99 -10.49 -2.41
N VAL A 29 8.60 -10.42 -3.68
CA VAL A 29 8.00 -11.56 -4.41
C VAL A 29 9.03 -12.67 -4.64
N GLY A 30 10.25 -12.31 -5.03
CA GLY A 30 11.34 -13.26 -5.31
C GLY A 30 11.82 -14.04 -4.09
N LEU A 31 11.93 -13.38 -2.93
CA LEU A 31 12.32 -14.02 -1.66
C LEU A 31 11.28 -15.03 -1.15
N ASN A 32 10.02 -14.88 -1.55
CA ASN A 32 8.91 -15.74 -1.13
C ASN A 32 8.47 -16.73 -2.23
N ARG A 33 9.18 -16.79 -3.36
CA ARG A 33 8.98 -17.68 -4.51
C ARG A 33 8.71 -19.14 -4.13
N GLU A 34 9.48 -19.69 -3.20
CA GLU A 34 9.32 -21.10 -2.83
C GLU A 34 7.97 -21.40 -2.19
N ILE A 35 7.42 -20.42 -1.46
CA ILE A 35 6.12 -20.56 -0.79
C ILE A 35 4.99 -20.40 -1.82
N PHE A 36 5.18 -19.56 -2.85
CA PHE A 36 4.28 -19.50 -4.02
C PHE A 36 4.21 -20.83 -4.77
N LEU A 37 5.31 -21.59 -4.82
CA LEU A 37 5.41 -22.83 -5.60
C LEU A 37 5.02 -24.08 -4.80
N HIS A 38 5.28 -24.13 -3.49
CA HIS A 38 5.03 -25.34 -2.68
C HIS A 38 3.73 -25.32 -1.86
N ASN A 39 3.20 -24.16 -1.45
CA ASN A 39 1.99 -24.07 -0.61
C ASN A 39 1.10 -22.84 -0.93
N PRO A 40 0.51 -22.77 -2.14
CA PRO A 40 -0.27 -21.61 -2.59
C PRO A 40 -1.54 -21.35 -1.74
N ALA A 41 -2.09 -22.37 -1.06
CA ALA A 41 -3.28 -22.22 -0.23
C ALA A 41 -3.07 -21.30 0.99
N SER A 42 -1.86 -21.32 1.59
CA SER A 42 -1.52 -20.45 2.72
C SER A 42 -1.43 -18.98 2.28
N LEU A 43 -0.87 -18.74 1.10
CA LEU A 43 -0.80 -17.41 0.47
C LEU A 43 -2.18 -16.82 0.19
N ILE A 44 -3.10 -17.63 -0.34
CA ILE A 44 -4.47 -17.20 -0.63
C ILE A 44 -5.18 -16.78 0.67
N SER A 45 -5.02 -17.56 1.74
CA SER A 45 -5.62 -17.26 3.04
C SER A 45 -5.12 -15.94 3.62
N VAL A 46 -3.80 -15.71 3.60
CA VAL A 46 -3.19 -14.46 4.03
C VAL A 46 -3.63 -13.29 3.15
N ALA A 47 -3.71 -13.48 1.83
CA ALA A 47 -4.14 -12.46 0.91
C ALA A 47 -5.61 -12.06 1.11
N ILE A 48 -6.50 -13.03 1.38
CA ILE A 48 -7.90 -12.78 1.72
C ILE A 48 -8.00 -11.98 3.01
N ILE A 49 -7.29 -12.38 4.07
CA ILE A 49 -7.31 -11.68 5.36
C ILE A 49 -6.77 -10.25 5.21
N ALA A 50 -5.66 -10.07 4.48
CA ALA A 50 -5.08 -8.76 4.24
C ALA A 50 -6.02 -7.86 3.40
N THR A 51 -6.67 -8.42 2.38
CA THR A 51 -7.64 -7.69 1.56
C THR A 51 -8.86 -7.30 2.39
N LEU A 52 -9.46 -8.26 3.10
CA LEU A 52 -10.61 -8.01 3.96
C LEU A 52 -10.29 -6.97 5.03
N SER A 53 -9.15 -7.08 5.70
CA SER A 53 -8.76 -6.12 6.73
C SER A 53 -8.57 -4.71 6.18
N MET A 54 -7.96 -4.53 5.00
CA MET A 54 -7.83 -3.22 4.36
C MET A 54 -9.18 -2.63 3.96
N PHE A 55 -10.06 -3.42 3.35
CA PHE A 55 -11.39 -2.95 2.95
C PHE A 55 -12.28 -2.67 4.16
N LEU A 56 -12.25 -3.52 5.20
CA LEU A 56 -12.97 -3.32 6.46
C LEU A 56 -12.49 -2.07 7.20
N LEU A 57 -11.18 -1.85 7.29
CA LEU A 57 -10.60 -0.64 7.88
C LEU A 57 -11.01 0.61 7.09
N GLY A 58 -10.87 0.58 5.77
CA GLY A 58 -11.28 1.69 4.92
C GLY A 58 -12.76 2.03 5.09
N TRP A 59 -13.63 1.01 5.09
CA TRP A 59 -15.06 1.18 5.32
C TRP A 59 -15.40 1.69 6.72
N GLY A 60 -14.70 1.20 7.75
CA GLY A 60 -14.84 1.64 9.13
C GLY A 60 -14.47 3.12 9.28
N ILE A 61 -13.32 3.53 8.73
CA ILE A 61 -12.87 4.92 8.74
C ILE A 61 -13.87 5.81 8.00
N GLU A 62 -14.35 5.41 6.83
CA GLU A 62 -15.38 6.16 6.11
C GLU A 62 -16.68 6.29 6.91
N ARG A 63 -17.10 5.23 7.62
CA ARG A 63 -18.31 5.27 8.44
C ARG A 63 -18.17 6.24 9.61
N VAL A 64 -17.02 6.20 10.30
CA VAL A 64 -16.72 7.14 11.39
C VAL A 64 -16.62 8.57 10.87
N ALA A 65 -15.96 8.78 9.72
CA ALA A 65 -15.84 10.11 9.11
C ALA A 65 -17.19 10.69 8.68
N ARG A 66 -18.09 9.86 8.13
CA ARG A 66 -19.49 10.25 7.83
C ARG A 66 -20.28 10.56 9.10
N PHE A 67 -20.11 9.78 10.16
CA PHE A 67 -20.74 10.05 11.46
C PHE A 67 -20.30 11.41 12.03
N LEU A 68 -19.03 11.76 11.84
CA LEU A 68 -18.44 13.04 12.23
C LEU A 68 -18.68 14.17 11.22
N LYS A 69 -19.43 13.93 10.13
CA LYS A 69 -19.72 14.89 9.05
C LYS A 69 -18.46 15.56 8.46
N LEU A 70 -17.37 14.80 8.32
CA LEU A 70 -16.14 15.30 7.71
C LEU A 70 -16.30 15.44 6.19
N SER A 71 -15.53 16.35 5.58
CA SER A 71 -15.51 16.52 4.12
C SER A 71 -14.92 15.28 3.43
N ASP A 72 -15.28 15.08 2.15
CA ASP A 72 -14.83 13.93 1.37
C ASP A 72 -13.30 13.90 1.18
N GLU A 73 -12.65 15.07 1.09
CA GLU A 73 -11.19 15.18 1.03
C GLU A 73 -10.52 14.71 2.34
N VAL A 74 -11.04 15.14 3.49
CA VAL A 74 -10.52 14.75 4.80
C VAL A 74 -10.76 13.26 5.05
N THR A 75 -11.93 12.75 4.66
CA THR A 75 -12.27 11.33 4.72
C THR A 75 -11.32 10.50 3.86
N THR A 76 -11.01 10.95 2.64
CA THR A 76 -10.05 10.28 1.75
C THR A 76 -8.66 10.21 2.37
N SER A 77 -8.22 11.32 2.95
CA SER A 77 -6.92 11.42 3.61
C SER A 77 -6.82 10.51 4.84
N LEU A 78 -7.90 10.43 5.63
CA LEU A 78 -7.99 9.53 6.79
C LEU A 78 -8.00 8.05 6.39
N VAL A 79 -8.74 7.69 5.33
CA VAL A 79 -8.75 6.32 4.79
C VAL A 79 -7.37 5.93 4.32
N LEU A 80 -6.71 6.79 3.54
CA LEU A 80 -5.33 6.59 3.12
C LEU A 80 -4.41 6.43 4.33
N LEU A 81 -4.44 7.36 5.30
CA LEU A 81 -3.60 7.31 6.50
C LEU A 81 -3.80 6.03 7.32
N GLY A 82 -5.04 5.58 7.51
CA GLY A 82 -5.36 4.42 8.34
C GLY A 82 -5.11 3.07 7.67
N THR A 83 -5.11 3.03 6.33
CA THR A 83 -4.88 1.80 5.55
C THR A 83 -3.43 1.69 5.05
N LEU A 84 -2.74 2.80 4.84
CA LEU A 84 -1.32 2.88 4.50
C LEU A 84 -0.43 2.64 5.72
N LYS A 85 -0.35 1.39 6.16
CA LYS A 85 0.69 0.98 7.10
C LYS A 85 2.00 0.81 6.33
N ASN A 86 3.13 1.15 6.94
CA ASN A 86 4.43 0.94 6.29
C ASN A 86 4.82 -0.55 6.33
N TYR A 87 4.16 -1.34 5.47
CA TYR A 87 4.40 -2.78 5.32
C TYR A 87 5.81 -3.08 4.80
N GLY A 88 6.50 -2.09 4.21
CA GLY A 88 7.91 -2.20 3.82
C GLY A 88 8.84 -2.31 5.02
N ILE A 89 8.71 -1.41 5.99
CA ILE A 89 9.48 -1.46 7.24
C ILE A 89 9.09 -2.70 8.06
N ALA A 90 7.79 -3.00 8.16
CA ALA A 90 7.33 -4.19 8.89
C ALA A 90 7.89 -5.49 8.28
N GLY A 91 7.99 -5.58 6.94
CA GLY A 91 8.59 -6.72 6.25
C GLY A 91 10.09 -6.83 6.47
N GLY A 92 10.80 -5.69 6.45
CA GLY A 92 12.22 -5.63 6.77
C GLY A 92 12.53 -6.07 8.20
N ILE A 93 11.80 -5.55 9.19
CA ILE A 93 11.91 -5.94 10.60
C ILE A 93 11.59 -7.43 10.79
N ALA A 94 10.53 -7.93 10.16
CA ALA A 94 10.16 -9.34 10.25
C ALA A 94 11.24 -10.27 9.70
N LEU A 95 11.86 -9.89 8.59
CA LEU A 95 12.94 -10.66 7.96
C LEU A 95 14.23 -10.62 8.78
N THR A 96 14.55 -9.50 9.43
CA THR A 96 15.81 -9.34 10.18
C THR A 96 15.76 -9.94 11.58
N LEU A 97 14.60 -9.89 12.25
CA LEU A 97 14.46 -10.31 13.64
C LEU A 97 13.85 -11.71 13.82
N PHE A 98 13.09 -12.20 12.85
CA PHE A 98 12.40 -13.49 12.95
C PHE A 98 12.85 -14.43 11.83
N SER A 99 11.91 -14.89 11.01
CA SER A 99 12.15 -15.83 9.91
C SER A 99 11.50 -15.31 8.62
N LYS A 100 11.87 -15.91 7.49
CA LYS A 100 11.25 -15.60 6.19
C LYS A 100 9.73 -15.78 6.22
N GLU A 101 9.24 -16.77 6.96
CA GLU A 101 7.80 -17.06 7.11
C GLU A 101 7.07 -15.94 7.88
N ALA A 102 7.71 -15.33 8.88
CA ALA A 102 7.14 -14.20 9.61
C ALA A 102 7.04 -12.91 8.77
N ALA A 103 7.87 -12.78 7.73
CA ALA A 103 7.81 -11.68 6.77
C ALA A 103 6.72 -11.84 5.70
N MET A 104 6.09 -13.02 5.60
CA MET A 104 5.06 -13.34 4.61
C MET A 104 3.83 -12.44 4.69
N PRO A 105 3.20 -12.22 5.88
CA PRO A 105 2.01 -11.38 5.95
C PRO A 105 2.30 -9.93 5.56
N SER A 106 3.48 -9.42 5.90
CA SER A 106 3.89 -8.06 5.56
C SER A 106 4.15 -7.90 4.06
N THR A 107 4.80 -8.89 3.46
CA THR A 107 5.02 -9.00 2.01
C THR A 107 3.70 -8.95 1.24
N VAL A 108 2.77 -9.83 1.58
CA VAL A 108 1.47 -9.94 0.91
C VAL A 108 0.63 -8.68 1.12
N SER A 109 0.65 -8.13 2.34
CA SER A 109 -0.05 -6.88 2.65
C SER A 109 0.52 -5.69 1.90
N ALA A 110 1.84 -5.62 1.69
CA ALA A 110 2.46 -4.58 0.89
C ALA A 110 1.93 -4.63 -0.56
N VAL A 111 1.90 -5.80 -1.18
CA VAL A 111 1.37 -5.96 -2.56
C VAL A 111 -0.11 -5.57 -2.64
N ILE A 112 -0.93 -6.02 -1.70
CA ILE A 112 -2.36 -5.67 -1.67
C ILE A 112 -2.56 -4.17 -1.45
N MET A 113 -1.73 -3.54 -0.62
CA MET A 113 -1.78 -2.10 -0.39
C MET A 113 -1.52 -1.33 -1.70
N ILE A 114 -0.62 -1.79 -2.56
CA ILE A 114 -0.36 -1.20 -3.88
C ILE A 114 -1.62 -1.23 -4.73
N LEU A 115 -2.21 -2.42 -4.86
CA LEU A 115 -3.42 -2.62 -5.63
C LEU A 115 -4.57 -1.77 -5.07
N PHE A 116 -4.66 -1.66 -3.74
CA PHE A 116 -5.65 -0.84 -3.06
C PHE A 116 -5.45 0.66 -3.34
N ILE A 117 -4.22 1.17 -3.32
CA ILE A 117 -3.93 2.57 -3.67
C ILE A 117 -4.32 2.84 -5.12
N ILE A 118 -3.92 1.97 -6.06
CA ILE A 118 -4.26 2.10 -7.48
C ILE A 118 -5.78 2.11 -7.68
N TRP A 119 -6.49 1.20 -6.99
CA TRP A 119 -7.95 1.15 -7.03
C TRP A 119 -8.59 2.40 -6.43
N LEU A 120 -8.08 2.90 -5.31
CA LEU A 120 -8.60 4.09 -4.65
C LEU A 120 -8.38 5.35 -5.51
N GLU A 121 -7.21 5.48 -6.13
CA GLU A 121 -6.92 6.52 -7.11
C GLU A 121 -7.88 6.43 -8.29
N TYR A 122 -8.10 5.25 -8.86
CA TYR A 122 -9.04 5.06 -9.96
C TYR A 122 -10.47 5.46 -9.56
N ARG A 123 -10.91 5.07 -8.35
CA ARG A 123 -12.26 5.38 -7.83
C ARG A 123 -12.44 6.88 -7.53
N LYS A 124 -11.38 7.56 -7.07
CA LYS A 124 -11.43 8.97 -6.65
C LYS A 124 -10.88 9.94 -7.69
N ARG A 125 -10.48 9.47 -8.88
CA ARG A 125 -10.16 10.33 -10.02
C ARG A 125 -11.35 11.26 -10.28
N PRO A 126 -11.18 12.59 -10.18
CA PRO A 126 -12.24 13.52 -10.51
C PRO A 126 -12.60 13.34 -12.00
N LYS A 127 -13.90 13.19 -12.30
CA LYS A 127 -14.43 13.01 -13.66
C LYS A 127 -14.24 14.23 -14.59
N THR A 128 -13.44 15.22 -14.20
CA THR A 128 -13.34 16.54 -14.84
C THR A 128 -12.44 16.57 -16.09
N VAL A 129 -11.82 15.45 -16.50
CA VAL A 129 -10.89 15.42 -17.66
C VAL A 129 -11.51 14.81 -18.93
N LEU A 130 -12.82 14.50 -18.93
CA LEU A 130 -13.52 13.99 -20.13
C LEU A 130 -14.43 15.02 -20.81
N ALA A 131 -14.34 16.30 -20.42
CA ALA A 131 -15.15 17.39 -20.97
C ALA A 131 -14.34 18.67 -21.20
N GLY A 132 -13.15 18.54 -21.79
CA GLY A 132 -12.31 19.65 -22.24
C GLY A 132 -11.70 19.32 -23.59
#